data_AF-A0A7X3G0U1-F1
#
_entry.id   AF-A0A7X3G0U1-F1
#
_cell.length_a   1.000
_cell.length_b   1.000
_cell.length_c   1.000
_cell.angle_alpha   90.00
_cell.angle_beta   90.00
_cell.angle_gamma   90.00
#
_symmetry.space_group_name_H-M   'P 1'
#
loop_
_entity.id
_entity.type
_entity.pdbx_description
1 polymer ?
#
loop_
_entity_poly.entity_id
_entity_poly.type
_entity_poly.pdbx_seq_one_letter_code
_entity_poly.pdbx_strand_id
1 'polypeptide(L)'
;MLRTMWMTMALGAGVGLAAGAHAEGMTGVSPAKQALVQRVLDKMGLESVGLQMLQAPVADMLRQSRVVVQSRVPADKQDATMKDITAEATTFVEQESAGLRTSTRAIVQSSVAPLLAQKFSEEELKQLAGILESPVLAKFESVVPEMKKAVGDNVAKANAAQIQPKMTALQNRVGLKLRAAVGQ
;
A
#
# COMPACT_ATOMS: atom_id res chain seq x y z
N MET A 1 11.45 -34.69 -17.15
CA MET A 1 12.27 -35.74 -16.49
C MET A 1 13.43 -35.07 -15.76
N LEU A 2 13.33 -34.93 -14.44
CA LEU A 2 14.38 -35.01 -13.40
C LEU A 2 13.74 -34.47 -12.09
N ARG A 3 13.13 -35.37 -11.31
CA ARG A 3 13.65 -35.91 -10.03
C ARG A 3 13.80 -34.81 -8.98
N THR A 4 12.78 -34.57 -8.17
CA THR A 4 12.54 -35.26 -6.89
C THR A 4 13.76 -35.18 -5.98
N MET A 5 13.74 -34.25 -5.02
CA MET A 5 14.54 -34.39 -3.80
C MET A 5 13.71 -33.92 -2.62
N TRP A 6 12.96 -34.87 -2.08
CA TRP A 6 12.40 -34.84 -0.74
C TRP A 6 13.49 -35.26 0.26
N MET A 7 13.33 -34.76 1.49
CA MET A 7 13.72 -35.40 2.74
C MET A 7 15.22 -35.46 3.09
N THR A 8 15.65 -34.52 3.93
CA THR A 8 16.52 -34.86 5.07
C THR A 8 15.99 -34.18 6.32
N MET A 9 15.21 -34.98 7.05
CA MET A 9 14.72 -34.73 8.40
C MET A 9 15.89 -34.97 9.37
N ALA A 10 16.43 -33.92 9.98
CA ALA A 10 17.37 -34.02 11.09
C ALA A 10 16.62 -33.73 12.40
N LEU A 11 16.38 -34.79 13.15
CA LEU A 11 15.82 -34.79 14.49
C LEU A 11 16.89 -34.25 15.46
N GLY A 12 16.76 -32.99 15.87
CA GLY A 12 17.54 -32.38 16.94
C GLY A 12 16.65 -32.07 18.13
N ALA A 13 16.68 -32.94 19.13
CA ALA A 13 16.06 -32.69 20.43
C ALA A 13 16.87 -31.60 21.17
N GLY A 14 16.33 -30.38 21.21
CA GLY A 14 16.79 -29.29 22.06
C GLY A 14 15.65 -28.84 22.98
N VAL A 15 15.64 -29.34 24.21
CA VAL A 15 14.85 -28.76 25.30
C VAL A 15 15.55 -27.48 25.75
N GLY A 16 14.87 -26.34 25.62
CA GLY A 16 15.32 -25.09 26.22
C GLY A 16 14.69 -23.85 25.59
N LEU A 17 13.88 -23.15 26.39
CA LEU A 17 13.37 -21.78 26.20
C LEU A 17 12.18 -21.61 25.23
N ALA A 18 10.98 -21.86 25.77
CA ALA A 18 9.83 -21.02 25.44
C ALA A 18 10.07 -19.61 26.00
N ALA A 19 10.88 -18.81 25.30
CA ALA A 19 11.00 -17.38 25.51
C ALA A 19 10.72 -16.71 24.16
N GLY A 20 9.58 -16.03 24.09
CA GLY A 20 9.05 -15.16 23.04
C GLY A 20 9.76 -15.17 21.68
N ALA A 21 9.02 -15.57 20.64
CA ALA A 21 9.32 -15.33 19.22
C ALA A 21 9.30 -13.83 18.81
N HIS A 22 9.70 -12.94 19.72
CA HIS A 22 9.68 -11.48 19.59
C HIS A 22 11.07 -10.87 19.86
N ALA A 23 12.19 -11.50 19.50
CA ALA A 23 13.49 -10.87 19.84
C ALA A 23 14.72 -11.26 19.03
N GLU A 24 14.60 -11.87 17.84
CA GLU A 24 15.75 -11.96 16.94
C GLU A 24 16.06 -10.56 16.37
N GLY A 25 16.80 -9.74 17.12
CA GLY A 25 17.21 -8.39 16.75
C GLY A 25 17.04 -7.31 17.82
N MET A 26 16.32 -7.58 18.91
CA MET A 26 16.13 -6.63 20.02
C MET A 26 16.87 -7.04 21.31
N THR A 27 17.86 -7.93 21.18
CA THR A 27 18.75 -8.34 22.29
C THR A 27 19.50 -7.15 22.86
N GLY A 28 19.40 -6.91 24.16
CA GLY A 28 20.03 -5.76 24.84
C GLY A 28 19.22 -4.47 24.82
N VAL A 29 18.03 -4.46 24.19
CA VAL A 29 17.08 -3.35 24.28
C VAL A 29 16.23 -3.50 25.55
N SER A 30 16.06 -2.42 26.32
CA SER A 30 15.23 -2.44 27.53
C SER A 30 13.77 -2.80 27.20
N PRO A 31 13.04 -3.50 28.10
CA PRO A 31 11.61 -3.78 27.88
C PRO A 31 10.76 -2.52 27.65
N ALA A 32 11.10 -1.41 28.33
CA ALA A 32 10.43 -0.13 28.15
C ALA A 32 10.61 0.41 26.72
N LYS A 33 11.84 0.38 26.21
CA LYS A 33 12.14 0.80 24.84
C LYS A 33 11.50 -0.14 23.80
N GLN A 34 11.45 -1.45 24.05
CA GLN A 34 10.74 -2.40 23.19
C GLN A 34 9.24 -2.08 23.08
N ALA A 35 8.59 -1.77 24.21
CA ALA A 35 7.18 -1.39 24.21
C ALA A 35 6.92 -0.10 23.41
N LEU A 36 7.82 0.89 23.51
CA LEU A 36 7.71 2.12 22.72
C LEU A 36 7.90 1.89 21.23
N VAL A 37 8.85 1.03 20.83
CA VAL A 37 9.01 0.61 19.43
C VAL A 37 7.71 -0.01 18.91
N GLN A 38 7.10 -0.91 19.68
CA GLN A 38 5.86 -1.56 19.25
C GLN A 38 4.72 -0.55 19.07
N ARG A 39 4.58 0.43 19.98
CA ARG A 39 3.57 1.50 19.85
C ARG A 39 3.77 2.34 18.60
N VAL A 40 5.02 2.65 18.23
CA VAL A 40 5.32 3.36 16.99
C VAL A 40 4.94 2.50 15.78
N LEU A 41 5.35 1.23 15.76
CA LEU A 41 5.05 0.31 14.66
C LEU A 41 3.55 0.15 14.42
N ASP A 42 2.75 0.02 15.49
CA ASP A 42 1.29 -0.11 15.43
C ASP A 42 0.62 1.09 14.72
N LYS A 43 1.27 2.26 14.69
CA LYS A 43 0.77 3.47 14.02
C LYS A 43 1.31 3.68 12.61
N MET A 44 2.41 3.02 12.23
CA MET A 44 3.00 3.18 10.91
C MET A 44 2.21 2.48 9.79
N GLY A 45 1.33 1.53 10.12
CA GLY A 45 0.49 0.82 9.13
C GLY A 45 1.28 0.01 8.10
N LEU A 46 2.45 -0.52 8.48
CA LEU A 46 3.37 -1.20 7.56
C LEU A 46 2.80 -2.51 6.98
N GLU A 47 1.78 -3.09 7.60
CA GLU A 47 1.07 -4.25 7.09
C GLU A 47 0.48 -4.03 5.69
N SER A 48 0.10 -2.79 5.35
CA SER A 48 -0.44 -2.51 4.01
C SER A 48 0.61 -2.66 2.90
N VAL A 49 1.90 -2.55 3.23
CA VAL A 49 3.00 -2.67 2.26
C VAL A 49 3.01 -4.06 1.61
N GLY A 50 2.84 -5.11 2.42
CA GLY A 50 2.76 -6.48 1.90
C GLY A 50 1.56 -6.71 0.99
N LEU A 51 0.41 -6.11 1.31
CA LEU A 51 -0.77 -6.20 0.44
C LEU A 51 -0.59 -5.41 -0.85
N GLN A 52 0.04 -4.23 -0.79
CA GLN A 52 0.32 -3.43 -1.99
C GLN A 52 1.25 -4.15 -2.98
N MET A 53 2.19 -4.96 -2.48
CA MET A 53 3.04 -5.82 -3.30
C MET A 53 2.22 -6.77 -4.20
N LEU A 54 1.07 -7.25 -3.72
CA LEU A 54 0.17 -8.11 -4.48
C LEU A 54 -0.83 -7.31 -5.33
N GLN A 55 -1.39 -6.24 -4.77
CA GLN A 55 -2.46 -5.47 -5.41
C GLN A 55 -1.99 -4.75 -6.68
N ALA A 56 -0.76 -4.21 -6.70
CA ALA A 56 -0.23 -3.50 -7.86
C ALA A 56 -0.16 -4.39 -9.13
N PRO A 57 0.48 -5.57 -9.11
CA PRO A 57 0.52 -6.43 -10.30
C PRO A 57 -0.86 -6.97 -10.70
N VAL A 58 -1.75 -7.23 -9.74
CA VAL A 58 -3.14 -7.65 -10.03
C VAL A 58 -3.92 -6.54 -10.74
N ALA A 59 -3.79 -5.29 -10.28
CA ALA A 59 -4.43 -4.14 -10.94
C ALA A 59 -3.91 -3.94 -12.36
N ASP A 60 -2.61 -4.11 -12.58
CA ASP A 60 -2.01 -4.04 -13.92
C ASP A 60 -2.49 -5.16 -14.83
N MET A 61 -2.59 -6.39 -14.32
CA MET A 61 -3.17 -7.51 -15.04
C MET A 61 -4.62 -7.19 -15.45
N LEU A 62 -5.47 -6.71 -14.54
CA LEU A 62 -6.87 -6.36 -14.85
C LEU A 62 -6.97 -5.25 -15.91
N ARG A 63 -6.08 -4.26 -15.87
CA ARG A 63 -6.00 -3.19 -16.87
C ARG A 63 -5.62 -3.74 -18.25
N GLN A 64 -4.64 -4.63 -18.32
CA GLN A 64 -4.23 -5.29 -19.56
C GLN A 64 -5.32 -6.20 -20.12
N SER A 65 -5.95 -7.00 -19.25
CA SER A 65 -7.09 -7.84 -19.61
C SER A 65 -8.22 -7.03 -20.22
N ARG A 66 -8.53 -5.84 -19.69
CA ARG A 66 -9.55 -4.95 -20.27
C ARG A 66 -9.23 -4.55 -21.71
N VAL A 67 -7.98 -4.23 -22.03
CA VAL A 67 -7.54 -3.90 -23.40
C VAL A 67 -7.72 -5.11 -24.34
N VAL A 68 -7.33 -6.30 -23.87
CA VAL A 68 -7.48 -7.53 -24.66
C VAL A 68 -8.96 -7.86 -24.88
N VAL A 69 -9.79 -7.78 -23.84
CA VAL A 69 -11.22 -8.07 -23.94
C VAL A 69 -11.90 -7.10 -24.90
N GLN A 70 -11.64 -5.79 -24.79
CA GLN A 70 -12.23 -4.79 -25.69
C GLN A 70 -11.83 -4.98 -27.15
N SER A 71 -10.62 -5.51 -27.42
CA SER A 71 -10.10 -5.66 -28.78
C SER A 71 -10.32 -7.03 -29.41
N ARG A 72 -10.51 -8.09 -28.61
CA ARG A 72 -10.54 -9.49 -29.08
C ARG A 72 -11.83 -10.23 -28.78
N VAL A 73 -12.65 -9.76 -27.84
CA VAL A 73 -13.87 -10.46 -27.42
C VAL A 73 -15.10 -9.80 -28.07
N PRO A 74 -16.06 -10.58 -28.61
CA PRO A 74 -17.33 -10.05 -29.12
C PRO A 74 -18.05 -9.17 -28.09
N ALA A 75 -18.63 -8.06 -28.53
CA ALA A 75 -19.19 -7.03 -27.65
C ALA A 75 -20.22 -7.56 -26.64
N ASP A 76 -21.05 -8.52 -27.05
CA ASP A 76 -22.06 -9.20 -26.23
C ASP A 76 -21.47 -10.07 -25.11
N LYS A 77 -20.17 -10.39 -25.18
CA LYS A 77 -19.46 -11.23 -24.20
C LYS A 77 -18.46 -10.47 -23.33
N GLN A 78 -18.09 -9.24 -23.70
CA GLN A 78 -17.03 -8.49 -23.03
C GLN A 78 -17.29 -8.30 -21.54
N ASP A 79 -18.50 -7.92 -21.15
CA ASP A 79 -18.85 -7.67 -19.75
C ASP A 79 -18.81 -8.94 -18.91
N ALA A 80 -19.34 -10.06 -19.42
CA ALA A 80 -19.30 -11.35 -18.75
C ALA A 80 -17.84 -11.81 -18.56
N THR A 81 -17.03 -11.77 -19.62
CA THR A 81 -15.62 -12.13 -19.56
C THR A 81 -14.84 -11.26 -18.58
N MET A 82 -15.07 -9.93 -18.54
CA MET A 82 -14.40 -9.06 -17.57
C MET A 82 -14.82 -9.34 -16.12
N LYS A 83 -16.09 -9.70 -15.88
CA LYS A 83 -16.56 -10.09 -14.54
C LYS A 83 -15.88 -11.36 -14.06
N ASP A 84 -15.78 -12.38 -14.90
CA ASP A 84 -15.12 -13.65 -14.56
C ASP A 84 -13.64 -13.42 -14.23
N ILE A 85 -12.91 -12.67 -15.07
CA ILE A 85 -11.51 -12.30 -14.83
C ILE A 85 -11.35 -11.52 -13.50
N THR A 86 -12.28 -10.61 -13.21
CA THR A 86 -12.24 -9.83 -11.95
C THR A 86 -12.50 -10.73 -10.74
N ALA A 87 -13.44 -11.68 -10.83
CA ALA A 87 -13.73 -12.62 -9.76
C ALA A 87 -12.54 -13.53 -9.45
N GLU A 88 -11.84 -14.02 -10.48
CA GLU A 88 -10.60 -14.80 -10.30
C GLU A 88 -9.52 -13.97 -9.60
N ALA A 89 -9.32 -12.71 -10.05
CA ALA A 89 -8.36 -11.80 -9.44
C ALA A 89 -8.67 -11.50 -7.96
N THR A 90 -9.93 -11.27 -7.63
CA THR A 90 -10.38 -11.06 -6.24
C THR A 90 -10.12 -12.30 -5.38
N THR A 91 -10.51 -13.47 -5.88
CA THR A 91 -10.30 -14.75 -5.18
C THR A 91 -8.81 -14.98 -4.88
N PHE A 92 -7.95 -14.74 -5.87
CA PHE A 92 -6.50 -14.83 -5.71
C PHE A 92 -5.98 -13.88 -4.63
N VAL A 93 -6.39 -12.60 -4.65
CA VAL A 93 -5.99 -11.65 -3.62
C VAL A 93 -6.44 -12.08 -2.23
N GLU A 94 -7.66 -12.57 -2.07
CA GLU A 94 -8.20 -13.03 -0.80
C GLU A 94 -7.42 -14.23 -0.23
N GLN A 95 -7.10 -15.22 -1.07
CA GLN A 95 -6.34 -16.41 -0.71
C GLN A 95 -4.94 -16.07 -0.21
N GLU A 96 -4.26 -15.16 -0.91
CA GLU A 96 -2.86 -14.82 -0.61
C GLU A 96 -2.71 -13.74 0.48
N SER A 97 -3.75 -12.95 0.74
CA SER A 97 -3.70 -11.82 1.67
C SER A 97 -3.27 -12.20 3.09
N ALA A 98 -3.74 -13.35 3.60
CA ALA A 98 -3.42 -13.79 4.96
C ALA A 98 -1.93 -14.14 5.11
N GLY A 99 -1.37 -14.88 4.15
CA GLY A 99 0.04 -15.24 4.12
C GLY A 99 0.94 -14.02 4.05
N LEU A 100 0.59 -13.06 3.18
CA LEU A 100 1.30 -11.79 3.04
C LEU A 100 1.25 -10.92 4.30
N ARG A 101 0.11 -10.86 4.98
CA ARG A 101 0.01 -10.14 6.27
C ARG A 101 0.91 -10.76 7.33
N THR A 102 0.90 -12.09 7.43
CA THR A 102 1.76 -12.81 8.39
C THR A 102 3.24 -12.60 8.08
N SER A 103 3.67 -12.76 6.83
CA SER A 103 5.07 -12.55 6.44
C SER A 103 5.50 -11.10 6.61
N THR A 104 4.65 -10.14 6.27
CA THR A 104 4.92 -8.71 6.47
C THR A 104 5.09 -8.38 7.94
N ARG A 105 4.20 -8.88 8.81
CA ARG A 105 4.34 -8.70 10.26
C ARG A 105 5.65 -9.28 10.77
N ALA A 106 6.02 -10.49 10.32
CA ALA A 106 7.29 -11.10 10.68
C ALA A 106 8.48 -10.23 10.25
N ILE A 107 8.49 -9.73 9.01
CA ILE A 107 9.54 -8.84 8.49
C ILE A 107 9.60 -7.51 9.26
N VAL A 108 8.45 -6.92 9.58
CA VAL A 108 8.40 -5.70 10.40
C VAL A 108 9.06 -5.94 11.75
N GLN A 109 8.75 -7.06 12.40
CA GLN A 109 9.34 -7.42 13.69
C GLN A 109 10.83 -7.76 13.60
N SER A 110 11.26 -8.51 12.58
CA SER A 110 12.66 -8.95 12.46
C SER A 110 13.61 -7.90 11.88
N SER A 111 13.09 -6.92 11.12
CA SER A 111 13.92 -5.99 10.34
C SER A 111 13.67 -4.52 10.66
N VAL A 112 12.43 -4.14 11.00
CA VAL A 112 12.09 -2.73 11.27
C VAL A 112 12.15 -2.42 12.76
N ALA A 113 11.67 -3.32 13.63
CA ALA A 113 11.71 -3.10 15.08
C ALA A 113 13.15 -2.88 15.61
N PRO A 114 14.17 -3.68 15.21
CA PRO A 114 15.56 -3.44 15.60
C PRO A 114 16.10 -2.12 15.08
N LEU A 115 15.70 -1.73 13.85
CA LEU A 115 16.12 -0.48 13.23
C LEU A 115 15.61 0.72 14.03
N LEU A 116 14.33 0.72 14.44
CA LEU A 116 13.78 1.75 15.32
C LEU A 116 14.49 1.79 16.67
N ALA A 117 14.73 0.63 17.28
CA ALA A 117 15.43 0.54 18.57
C ALA A 117 16.88 1.05 18.49
N GLN A 118 17.56 0.89 17.36
CA GLN A 118 18.93 1.37 17.15
C GLN A 118 18.97 2.86 16.83
N LYS A 119 18.03 3.36 16.01
CA LYS A 119 18.08 4.73 15.46
C LYS A 119 17.54 5.80 16.40
N PHE A 120 16.70 5.42 17.35
CA PHE A 120 16.06 6.35 18.28
C PHE A 120 16.40 5.98 19.72
N SER A 121 16.54 6.98 20.57
CA SER A 121 16.58 6.82 22.02
C SER A 121 15.20 6.46 22.59
N GLU A 122 15.16 6.03 23.86
CA GLU A 122 13.89 5.73 24.55
C GLU A 122 12.99 6.98 24.64
N GLU A 123 13.57 8.15 24.95
CA GLU A 123 12.84 9.41 25.03
C GLU A 123 12.29 9.87 23.65
N GLU A 124 13.06 9.73 22.57
CA GLU A 124 12.59 10.05 21.23
C GLU A 124 11.45 9.11 20.78
N LEU A 125 11.54 7.81 21.07
CA LEU A 125 10.46 6.87 20.78
C LEU A 125 9.19 7.19 21.58
N LYS A 126 9.34 7.65 22.83
CA LYS A 126 8.22 8.09 23.67
C LYS A 126 7.55 9.33 23.08
N GLN A 127 8.32 10.32 22.66
CA GLN A 127 7.80 11.51 21.98
C GLN A 127 7.10 11.14 20.67
N LEU A 128 7.73 10.30 19.85
CA LEU A 128 7.19 9.85 18.58
C LEU A 128 5.88 9.08 18.75
N ALA A 129 5.81 8.13 19.68
CA ALA A 129 4.58 7.42 20.02
C ALA A 129 3.48 8.41 20.43
N GLY A 130 3.79 9.37 21.30
CA GLY A 130 2.84 10.40 21.73
C GLY A 130 2.31 11.27 20.58
N ILE A 131 3.16 11.63 19.61
CA ILE A 131 2.74 12.36 18.42
C ILE A 131 1.79 11.50 17.56
N LEU A 132 2.18 10.26 17.26
CA LEU A 132 1.40 9.36 16.39
C LEU A 132 0.07 8.93 17.02
N GLU A 133 -0.02 8.93 18.35
CA GLU A 133 -1.24 8.61 19.09
C GLU A 133 -2.10 9.85 19.40
N SER A 134 -1.63 11.04 19.01
CA SER A 134 -2.31 12.28 19.34
C SER A 134 -3.70 12.35 18.69
N PRO A 135 -4.79 12.42 19.49
CA PRO A 135 -6.13 12.60 18.93
C PRO A 135 -6.28 13.96 18.25
N VAL A 136 -5.48 14.95 18.65
CA VAL A 136 -5.44 16.28 18.01
C VAL A 136 -4.79 16.18 16.63
N LEU A 137 -3.70 15.42 16.49
CA LEU A 137 -3.08 15.17 15.19
C LEU A 137 -4.05 14.42 14.28
N ALA A 138 -4.68 13.35 14.77
CA ALA A 138 -5.68 12.61 14.01
C ALA A 138 -6.85 13.51 13.56
N LYS A 139 -7.33 14.39 14.45
CA LYS A 139 -8.38 15.36 14.10
C LYS A 139 -7.90 16.33 13.03
N PHE A 140 -6.69 16.87 13.16
CA PHE A 140 -6.08 17.76 12.17
C PHE A 140 -5.99 17.07 10.79
N GLU A 141 -5.45 15.86 10.72
CA GLU A 141 -5.35 15.09 9.48
C GLU A 141 -6.72 14.85 8.82
N SER A 142 -7.75 14.57 9.64
CA SER A 142 -9.12 14.35 9.13
C SER A 142 -9.74 15.60 8.47
N VAL A 143 -9.32 16.81 8.87
CA VAL A 143 -9.88 18.07 8.33
C VAL A 143 -9.03 18.69 7.21
N VAL A 144 -7.79 18.21 7.00
CA VAL A 144 -6.92 18.70 5.91
C VAL A 144 -7.57 18.61 4.52
N PRO A 145 -8.29 17.54 4.13
CA PRO A 145 -8.96 17.47 2.82
C PRO A 145 -10.01 18.58 2.63
N GLU A 146 -10.78 18.90 3.68
CA GLU A 146 -11.76 19.98 3.67
C GLU A 146 -11.07 21.34 3.53
N MET A 147 -9.99 21.58 4.27
CA MET A 147 -9.19 22.80 4.14
C MET A 147 -8.62 22.96 2.73
N LYS A 148 -8.08 21.89 2.14
CA LYS A 148 -7.59 21.88 0.74
C LYS A 148 -8.71 22.17 -0.25
N LYS A 149 -9.90 21.58 -0.06
CA LYS A 149 -11.08 21.87 -0.87
C LYS A 149 -11.49 23.34 -0.77
N ALA A 150 -11.53 23.91 0.43
CA ALA A 150 -11.85 25.31 0.63
C ALA A 150 -10.87 26.24 -0.09
N VAL A 151 -9.56 25.95 -0.03
CA VAL A 151 -8.56 26.70 -0.79
C VAL A 151 -8.81 26.57 -2.30
N GLY A 152 -8.99 25.35 -2.80
CA GLY A 152 -9.22 25.09 -4.23
C GLY A 152 -10.45 25.80 -4.78
N ASP A 153 -11.59 25.71 -4.09
CA ASP A 153 -12.85 26.34 -4.49
C ASP A 153 -12.71 27.87 -4.52
N ASN A 154 -12.01 28.47 -3.54
CA ASN A 154 -11.80 29.91 -3.49
C ASN A 154 -10.82 30.40 -4.56
N VAL A 155 -9.73 29.67 -4.80
CA VAL A 155 -8.78 29.98 -5.88
C VAL A 155 -9.47 29.90 -7.23
N ALA A 156 -10.28 28.85 -7.48
CA ALA A 156 -11.03 28.71 -8.72
C ALA A 156 -12.00 29.88 -8.93
N LYS A 157 -12.79 30.23 -7.91
CA LYS A 157 -13.72 31.37 -7.96
C LYS A 157 -13.01 32.69 -8.25
N ALA A 158 -11.92 32.98 -7.54
CA ALA A 158 -11.17 34.22 -7.69
C ALA A 158 -10.52 34.36 -9.07
N ASN A 159 -10.16 33.25 -9.72
CA ASN A 159 -9.42 33.26 -10.98
C ASN A 159 -10.26 32.88 -12.21
N ALA A 160 -11.54 32.54 -12.05
CA ALA A 160 -12.40 32.03 -13.12
C ALA A 160 -12.41 32.96 -14.34
N ALA A 161 -12.61 34.26 -14.15
CA ALA A 161 -12.67 35.25 -15.23
C ALA A 161 -11.38 35.32 -16.06
N GLN A 162 -10.22 35.06 -15.44
CA GLN A 162 -8.92 35.07 -16.11
C GLN A 162 -8.57 33.73 -16.77
N ILE A 163 -8.94 32.61 -16.16
CA ILE A 163 -8.48 31.27 -16.56
C ILE A 163 -9.44 30.61 -17.54
N GLN A 164 -10.77 30.80 -17.40
CA GLN A 164 -11.76 30.16 -18.25
C GLN A 164 -11.50 30.40 -19.75
N PRO A 165 -11.21 31.64 -20.23
CA PRO A 165 -10.96 31.87 -21.65
C PRO A 165 -9.70 31.15 -22.15
N LYS A 166 -8.66 31.09 -21.32
CA LYS A 166 -7.40 30.40 -21.63
C LYS A 166 -7.59 28.89 -21.71
N MET A 167 -8.46 28.33 -20.87
CA MET A 167 -8.81 26.91 -20.89
C MET A 167 -9.54 26.54 -22.19
N THR A 168 -10.54 27.33 -22.60
CA THR A 168 -11.24 27.13 -23.88
C THR A 168 -10.27 27.18 -25.06
N ALA A 169 -9.36 28.16 -25.08
CA ALA A 169 -8.33 28.26 -26.11
C ALA A 169 -7.40 27.04 -26.15
N LEU A 170 -7.05 26.48 -24.99
CA LEU A 170 -6.27 25.25 -24.92
C LEU A 170 -7.05 24.04 -25.47
N GLN A 171 -8.30 23.85 -25.05
CA GLN A 171 -9.17 22.77 -25.53
C GLN A 171 -9.27 22.76 -27.06
N ASN A 172 -9.45 23.93 -27.67
CA ASN A 172 -9.51 24.07 -29.13
C ASN A 172 -8.20 23.62 -29.80
N ARG A 173 -7.04 24.06 -29.28
CA ARG A 173 -5.73 23.67 -29.82
C ARG A 173 -5.47 22.17 -29.69
N VAL A 174 -5.86 21.56 -28.58
CA VAL A 174 -5.73 20.11 -28.36
C VAL A 174 -6.64 19.34 -29.34
N GLY A 175 -7.91 19.74 -29.47
CA GLY A 175 -8.84 19.13 -30.41
C GLY A 175 -8.35 19.19 -31.87
N LEU A 176 -7.75 20.30 -32.29
CA LEU A 176 -7.14 20.43 -33.62
C LEU A 176 -5.99 19.45 -33.83
N LYS A 177 -5.11 19.30 -32.84
CA LYS A 177 -3.99 18.34 -32.92
C LYS A 177 -4.47 16.90 -32.99
N LEU A 178 -5.51 16.55 -32.22
CA LEU A 178 -6.09 15.22 -32.24
C LEU A 178 -6.73 14.90 -33.60
N ARG A 179 -7.49 15.82 -34.20
CA ARG A 179 -8.06 15.65 -35.55
C ARG A 179 -6.99 15.44 -36.62
N ALA A 180 -5.95 16.27 -36.59
CA ALA A 180 -4.83 16.14 -37.52
C ALA A 180 -4.12 14.78 -37.38
N ALA A 181 -4.00 14.25 -36.16
CA ALA A 181 -3.38 12.94 -35.92
C ALA A 181 -4.21 11.74 -36.42
N VAL A 182 -5.53 11.89 -36.54
CA VAL A 182 -6.43 10.85 -37.09
C VAL A 182 -6.72 11.03 -38.59
N GLY A 183 -6.06 11.98 -39.26
CA GLY A 183 -6.19 12.19 -40.70
C GLY A 183 -7.44 12.95 -41.14
N GLN A 184 -8.00 13.82 -40.29
CA GLN A 184 -8.99 14.84 -40.70
C GLN A 184 -8.44 16.26 -40.56
#